data_AF-A0A349YT86-F1
#
_entry.id   AF-A0A349YT86-F1
#
_cell.length_a   1.000
_cell.length_b   1.000
_cell.length_c   1.000
_cell.angle_alpha   90.00
_cell.angle_beta   90.00
_cell.angle_gamma   90.00
#
_symmetry.space_group_name_H-M   'P 1'
#
loop_
_entity.id
_entity.type
_entity.pdbx_description
1 polymer ?
#
loop_
_entity_poly.entity_id
_entity_poly.type
_entity_poly.pdbx_seq_one_letter_code
_entity_poly.pdbx_strand_id
1 'polypeptide(L)' 'MAIFCKHPRSVPVAKSNVIQLDQSGFPMRLETMECQICHKRYFTWIDIKKSELDELSTGKSVLCKWREEK' A
#
# COMPACT_ATOMS: atom_id res chain seq x y z
N MET A 1 -5.98 -7.32 15.18
CA MET A 1 -4.82 -8.14 14.75
C MET A 1 -5.04 -8.55 13.31
N ALA A 2 -4.24 -8.04 12.37
CA ALA A 2 -4.25 -8.57 11.00
C ALA A 2 -3.64 -9.98 11.07
N ILE A 3 -4.43 -11.00 10.72
CA ILE A 3 -3.97 -12.40 10.73
C ILE A 3 -3.10 -12.58 9.49
N PHE A 4 -1.82 -12.26 9.61
CA PHE A 4 -0.83 -12.64 8.61
C PHE A 4 -0.69 -14.16 8.65
N CYS A 5 -0.95 -14.84 7.53
CA CYS A 5 -0.61 -16.25 7.44
C CYS A 5 0.92 -16.38 7.43
N LYS A 6 1.48 -17.38 8.12
CA LYS A 6 2.94 -17.61 8.22
C LYS A 6 3.58 -18.13 6.92
N HIS A 7 2.85 -18.15 5.81
CA HIS A 7 3.36 -18.66 4.54
C HIS A 7 4.26 -17.62 3.86
N PRO A 8 5.40 -18.02 3.30
CA PRO A 8 6.38 -17.08 2.72
C PRO A 8 5.96 -16.50 1.36
N ARG A 9 4.82 -16.92 0.80
CA ARG A 9 4.43 -16.61 -0.58
C ARG A 9 3.09 -15.88 -0.64
N SER A 10 3.18 -14.55 -0.59
CA SER A 10 2.06 -13.64 -0.81
C SER A 10 2.36 -12.71 -1.98
N VAL A 11 1.35 -12.42 -2.79
CA VAL A 11 1.47 -11.55 -3.97
C VAL A 11 0.46 -10.40 -3.89
N PRO A 12 0.78 -9.21 -4.42
CA PRO A 12 -0.18 -8.13 -4.51
C PRO A 12 -1.24 -8.46 -5.55
N VAL A 13 -2.52 -8.35 -5.17
CA VAL A 13 -3.68 -8.59 -6.05
C VAL A 13 -4.46 -7.31 -6.34
N ALA A 14 -4.30 -6.27 -5.51
CA ALA A 14 -4.85 -4.95 -5.76
C ALA A 14 -3.99 -3.89 -5.08
N LYS A 15 -3.98 -2.69 -5.66
CA LYS A 15 -3.27 -1.52 -5.13
C LYS A 15 -4.24 -0.35 -5.01
N SER A 16 -4.15 0.40 -3.92
CA SER A 16 -4.87 1.66 -3.79
C SER A 16 -4.29 2.71 -4.75
N ASN A 17 -5.17 3.52 -5.35
CA ASN A 17 -4.76 4.71 -6.09
C ASN A 17 -4.35 5.86 -5.16
N VAL A 18 -4.47 5.69 -3.85
CA VAL A 18 -3.99 6.64 -2.86
C VAL A 18 -2.56 6.32 -2.47
N ILE A 19 -1.66 7.27 -2.69
CA ILE A 19 -0.33 7.30 -2.08
C ILE A 19 -0.45 8.11 -0.80
N GLN A 20 -0.06 7.52 0.33
CA GLN A 20 -0.10 8.18 1.63
C GLN A 20 1.32 8.47 2.11
N LEU A 21 1.58 9.71 2.54
CA LEU A 21 2.82 10.02 3.23
C LEU A 21 2.74 9.60 4.69
N ASP A 22 3.78 8.94 5.19
CA ASP A 22 3.96 8.69 6.62
C ASP A 22 4.30 10.00 7.37
N GLN A 23 4.50 9.91 8.69
CA GLN A 23 4.84 11.06 9.52
C GLN A 23 6.21 11.68 9.17
N SER A 24 7.10 10.93 8.52
CA SER A 24 8.42 11.39 8.07
C SER A 24 8.42 11.90 6.62
N GLY A 25 7.27 11.85 5.94
CA GLY A 25 7.13 12.23 4.53
C GLY A 25 7.48 11.14 3.52
N PHE A 26 7.70 9.89 3.95
CA PHE A 26 7.92 8.76 3.07
C PHE A 26 6.61 8.30 2.44
N PRO A 27 6.57 8.11 1.10
CA PRO A 27 5.36 7.69 0.43
C PRO A 27 5.17 6.18 0.54
N MET A 28 3.99 5.79 0.99
CA MET A 28 3.52 4.42 1.10
C MET A 28 2.21 4.23 0.34
N ARG A 29 1.92 3.00 -0.03
CA ARG A 29 0.65 2.63 -0.68
C ARG A 29 0.04 1.44 0.00
N LEU A 30 -1.28 1.49 0.18
CA LEU A 30 -2.03 0.35 0.69
C LEU A 30 -2.20 -0.68 -0.43
N GLU A 31 -1.74 -1.90 -0.19
CA GLU A 31 -1.89 -3.02 -1.10
C GLU A 31 -2.70 -4.13 -0.45
N THR A 32 -3.53 -4.79 -1.27
CA THR A 32 -4.18 -6.05 -0.90
C THR A 32 -3.27 -7.17 -1.34
N MET A 33 -2.81 -7.97 -0.39
CA MET A 33 -1.98 -9.13 -0.62
C MET A 33 -2.82 -10.40 -0.51
N GLU A 34 -2.56 -11.37 -1.36
CA GLU A 34 -3.15 -12.71 -1.27
C GLU A 34 -2.06 -13.76 -1.10
N CYS A 35 -2.24 -14.62 -0.10
CA CYS A 35 -1.37 -15.78 0.06
C CYS A 35 -1.65 -16.82 -1.02
N GLN A 36 -0.63 -17.24 -1.76
CA GLN A 36 -0.77 -18.24 -2.82
C GLN A 36 -0.97 -19.68 -2.31
N ILE A 37 -0.86 -19.91 -1.00
CA ILE A 37 -1.01 -21.25 -0.39
C ILE A 37 -2.40 -21.40 0.25
N CYS A 38 -2.84 -20.42 1.04
CA CYS A 38 -4.11 -20.49 1.76
C CYS A 38 -5.18 -19.52 1.25
N HIS A 39 -4.88 -18.76 0.19
CA HIS A 39 -5.78 -17.79 -0.45
C HIS A 39 -6.39 -16.73 0.48
N LYS A 40 -5.81 -16.56 1.68
CA LYS A 40 -6.21 -15.51 2.61
C LYS A 40 -5.71 -14.17 2.10
N ARG A 41 -6.59 -13.17 2.14
CA ARG A 41 -6.29 -11.78 1.81
C ARG A 41 -6.02 -10.97 3.05
N TYR A 42 -5.06 -10.07 2.95
CA TYR A 42 -4.75 -9.11 4.00
C TYR A 42 -4.28 -7.80 3.37
N PHE A 43 -4.40 -6.72 4.14
CA PHE A 43 -3.96 -5.40 3.72
C PHE A 43 -2.61 -5.09 4.35
N THR A 44 -1.73 -4.45 3.60
CA THR A 44 -0.44 -3.99 4.11
C THR A 44 -0.04 -2.69 3.43
N TRP A 45 0.67 -1.86 4.16
CA TRP A 45 1.33 -0.68 3.61
C TRP A 45 2.68 -1.11 3.04
N ILE A 46 2.96 -0.70 1.80
CA ILE A 46 4.21 -0.99 1.09
C ILE A 46 4.85 0.33 0.67
N ASP A 47 6.17 0.42 0.81
CA ASP A 47 6.95 1.54 0.31
C ASP A 47 6.90 1.57 -1.22
N ILE A 48 6.55 2.73 -1.79
CA ILE A 48 6.43 2.83 -3.25
C ILE A 48 7.75 3.20 -3.92
N LYS A 49 7.91 2.71 -5.15
CA LYS A 49 9.08 3.06 -5.98
C LYS A 49 8.88 4.43 -6.63
N LYS A 50 9.99 5.06 -7.04
CA LYS A 50 9.98 6.33 -7.79
C LYS A 50 9.12 6.28 -9.06
N SER A 51 9.02 5.13 -9.72
CA SER A 51 8.15 4.94 -10.89
C SER A 51 6.67 5.05 -10.57
N GLU A 52 6.24 4.66 -9.38
CA GLU A 52 4.83 4.76 -8.96
C GLU A 52 4.45 6.18 -8.56
N LEU A 53 5.43 7.02 -8.18
CA LEU A 53 5.21 8.46 -7.95
C LEU A 53 4.85 9.21 -9.24
N ASP A 54 5.30 8.74 -10.41
CA ASP A 54 4.96 9.36 -11.70
C ASP A 54 3.46 9.27 -12.03
N GLU A 55 2.75 8.32 -11.41
CA GLU A 55 1.30 8.20 -11.51
C GLU A 55 0.55 9.42 -10.96
N LEU A 56 1.18 10.21 -10.08
CA LEU A 56 0.62 11.49 -9.61
C LEU A 56 0.51 12.51 -10.74
N SER A 57 1.51 12.57 -11.62
CA SER A 57 1.55 13.50 -12.76
C SER A 57 0.48 13.18 -13.81
N THR A 58 0.12 11.89 -13.93
CA THR A 58 -0.89 11.42 -14.89
C THR A 58 -2.30 11.37 -14.31
N GLY A 59 -2.49 11.70 -13.02
CA GLY A 59 -3.78 11.63 -12.33
C GLY A 59 -4.29 10.20 -12.08
N LYS A 60 -3.48 9.18 -12.33
CA LYS A 60 -3.81 7.78 -12.02
C LYS A 60 -3.82 7.52 -10.51
N SER A 61 -3.01 8.27 -9.77
CA SER A 61 -2.92 8.21 -8.32
C SER A 61 -3.10 9.60 -7.70
N VAL A 62 -3.53 9.62 -6.44
CA VAL A 62 -3.70 10.84 -5.64
C VAL A 62 -2.83 10.78 -4.39
N LEU A 63 -2.27 11.92 -3.99
CA LEU A 63 -1.45 12.03 -2.80
C LEU A 63 -2.31 12.43 -1.60
N CYS A 64 -2.23 11.64 -0.52
CA CYS A 64 -2.87 11.91 0.76
C CYS A 64 -1.81 12.11 1.85
N LYS A 65 -2.11 12.96 2.83
CA LYS A 65 -1.26 13.20 4.00
C LYS A 65 -2.11 13.06 5.26
N TRP A 66 -1.51 12.62 6.35
CA TRP A 66 -2.17 12.67 7.66
C TRP A 66 -2.51 14.11 8.02
N ARG A 67 -3.75 14.33 8.46
CA ARG A 67 -4.14 15.58 9.11
C ARG A 67 -3.83 15.43 10.60
N GLU A 68 -3.11 16.40 11.15
CA GLU A 68 -2.98 16.53 12.60
C GLU A 68 -4.32 17.02 13.16
N GLU A 69 -4.96 16.22 14.01
CA GLU A 69 -6.08 16.69 14.84
C GLU A 69 -5.48 17.41 16.06
N LYS A 70 -5.79 18.70 16.20
CA LYS A 70 -5.40 19.52 17.36
C LYS A 70 -6.47 19.47 18.44
#